data_AF-A0A975DZH8-F1
#
_entry.id   AF-A0A975DZH8-F1
#
_cell.length_a   1.000
_cell.length_b   1.000
_cell.length_c   1.000
_cell.angle_alpha   90.00
_cell.angle_beta   90.00
_cell.angle_gamma   90.00
#
_symmetry.space_group_name_H-M   'P 1'
#
loop_
_entity.id
_entity.type
_entity.pdbx_description
1 polymer ?
#
loop_
_entity_poly.entity_id
_entity_poly.type
_entity_poly.pdbx_seq_one_letter_code
_entity_poly.pdbx_strand_id
1 'polypeptide(L)' 'MTNLLKLLKSLLPSIESQKDRDEAYMAASVDIYDLERRMREIDERGRKNWSPIVHGLYAR' A
#
# COMPACT_ATOMS: atom_id res chain seq x y z
N MET A 1 22.36 20.02 6.38
CA MET A 1 21.59 18.86 6.87
C MET A 1 20.86 18.15 5.72
N THR A 2 21.56 17.73 4.68
CA THR A 2 20.96 17.15 3.45
C THR A 2 21.62 15.83 3.03
N ASN A 3 22.86 15.59 3.45
CA ASN A 3 23.63 14.41 3.07
C ASN A 3 23.11 13.13 3.74
N LEU A 4 22.62 13.22 4.98
CA LEU A 4 22.05 12.07 5.69
C LEU A 4 20.76 11.56 5.02
N LEU A 5 19.88 12.48 4.58
CA LEU A 5 18.66 12.13 3.84
C LEU A 5 18.95 11.54 2.46
N LYS A 6 20.00 12.01 1.78
CA LYS A 6 20.46 11.44 0.51
C LYS A 6 21.02 10.03 0.69
N LEU A 7 21.79 9.78 1.74
CA LEU A 7 22.31 8.46 2.10
C LEU A 7 21.17 7.47 2.38
N LEU A 8 20.18 7.88 3.19
CA LEU A 8 18.99 7.07 3.46
C LEU A 8 18.22 6.75 2.17
N LYS A 9 18.06 7.72 1.27
CA LYS A 9 17.42 7.48 -0.04
C LYS A 9 18.21 6.54 -0.94
N SER A 10 19.54 6.59 -0.92
CA SER A 10 20.39 5.67 -1.69
C SER A 10 20.44 4.25 -1.12
N LEU A 11 20.11 4.10 0.16
CA LEU A 11 20.06 2.82 0.88
C LEU A 11 18.68 2.15 0.82
N LEU A 12 17.67 2.81 0.25
CA LEU A 12 16.38 2.21 -0.05
C LEU A 12 16.48 1.58 -1.45
N PRO A 13 16.85 0.28 -1.59
CA PRO A 13 16.79 -0.39 -2.87
C PRO A 13 15.36 -0.23 -3.38
N SER A 14 15.19 0.19 -4.64
CA SER A 14 13.92 0.29 -5.38
C SER A 14 12.78 -0.41 -4.67
N ILE A 15 12.16 0.27 -3.70
CA ILE A 15 11.15 -0.37 -2.86
C ILE A 15 9.99 -0.55 -3.80
N GLU A 16 9.78 -1.80 -4.19
CA GLU A 16 8.66 -2.21 -5.02
C GLU A 16 7.41 -1.56 -4.44
N SER A 17 6.74 -0.77 -5.28
CA SER A 17 5.67 0.08 -4.78
C SER A 17 4.55 -0.82 -4.28
N GLN A 18 3.75 -0.33 -3.33
CA GLN A 18 2.60 -1.07 -2.86
C GLN A 18 1.68 -1.46 -4.04
N LYS A 19 1.60 -0.60 -5.05
CA LYS A 19 0.85 -0.85 -6.28
C LYS A 19 1.39 -2.06 -7.05
N ASP A 20 2.71 -2.15 -7.25
CA ASP A 20 3.33 -3.26 -7.99
C ASP A 20 3.10 -4.60 -7.26
N ARG A 21 3.15 -4.59 -5.93
CA ARG A 21 2.83 -5.75 -5.10
C ARG A 21 1.37 -6.16 -5.19
N ASP A 22 0.46 -5.19 -5.16
CA ASP A 22 -0.98 -5.46 -5.27
C ASP A 22 -1.34 -5.97 -6.68
N GLU A 23 -0.67 -5.48 -7.72
CA GLU A 23 -0.81 -5.97 -9.10
C GLU A 23 -0.32 -7.41 -9.24
N ALA A 24 0.87 -7.75 -8.73
CA ALA A 24 1.36 -9.12 -8.69
C ALA A 24 0.44 -10.05 -7.87
N TYR A 25 -0.11 -9.55 -6.76
CA TYR A 25 -1.05 -10.30 -5.94
C TYR A 25 -2.36 -10.59 -6.68
N MET A 26 -2.89 -9.64 -7.45
CA MET A 26 -4.08 -9.86 -8.28
C MET A 26 -3.79 -10.81 -9.45
N ALA A 27 -2.64 -10.66 -10.11
CA ALA A 27 -2.24 -11.53 -11.24
C ALA A 27 -2.11 -13.01 -10.84
N ALA A 28 -1.83 -13.30 -9.57
CA ALA A 28 -1.75 -14.65 -9.05
C ALA A 28 -3.13 -15.29 -8.70
N SER A 29 -4.26 -14.67 -9.08
CA SER A 29 -5.60 -15.23 -8.87
C SER A 29 -5.83 -16.50 -9.69
N VAL A 30 -6.41 -17.53 -9.07
CA VAL A 30 -6.69 -18.81 -9.76
C VAL A 30 -8.01 -18.77 -10.53
N ASP A 31 -9.01 -18.08 -9.99
CA ASP A 31 -10.34 -17.93 -10.58
C ASP A 31 -10.96 -16.55 -10.23
N ILE A 32 -12.17 -16.31 -10.72
CA ILE A 32 -12.90 -15.05 -10.52
C ILE A 32 -13.24 -14.82 -9.04
N TYR A 33 -13.58 -15.88 -8.30
CA TYR A 33 -13.95 -15.75 -6.88
C TYR A 33 -12.72 -15.41 -6.02
N ASP A 34 -11.57 -15.99 -6.33
CA ASP A 34 -10.29 -15.66 -5.69
C ASP A 34 -9.86 -14.23 -6.03
N LEU A 35 -10.03 -13.79 -7.28
CA LEU A 35 -9.78 -12.40 -7.66
C LEU A 35 -10.63 -11.42 -6.83
N GLU A 36 -11.94 -11.67 -6.71
CA GLU A 36 -12.85 -10.84 -5.90
C GLU A 36 -12.49 -10.83 -4.42
N ARG A 37 -12.04 -11.97 -3.88
CA ARG A 37 -11.54 -12.05 -2.49
C ARG A 37 -10.31 -11.18 -2.32
N ARG A 38 -9.33 -11.28 -3.23
CA ARG A 38 -8.09 -10.49 -3.17
C ARG A 38 -8.34 -8.99 -3.31
N MET A 39 -9.27 -8.60 -4.19
CA MET A 39 -9.71 -7.21 -4.31
C MET A 39 -10.28 -6.69 -2.98
N ARG A 40 -11.17 -7.45 -2.34
CA ARG A 40 -11.73 -7.10 -1.02
C ARG A 40 -10.64 -6.94 0.05
N GLU A 41 -9.63 -7.81 0.05
CA GLU A 41 -8.51 -7.73 0.99
C GLU A 41 -7.62 -6.49 0.76
N ILE A 42 -7.42 -6.06 -0.49
CA ILE A 42 -6.75 -4.78 -0.82
C ILE A 42 -7.58 -3.61 -0.28
N ASP A 43 -8.89 -3.57 -0.57
CA ASP A 43 -9.78 -2.50 -0.12
C ASP A 43 -9.88 -2.40 1.40
N GLU A 44 -9.95 -3.54 2.10
CA GLU A 44 -9.93 -3.57 3.57
C GLU A 44 -8.64 -3.03 4.15
N ARG A 45 -7.49 -3.34 3.55
CA ARG A 45 -6.19 -2.77 3.97
C ARG A 45 -6.15 -1.26 3.78
N GLY A 46 -6.67 -0.76 2.65
CA GLY A 46 -6.83 0.67 2.41
C GLY A 46 -7.69 1.36 3.48
N ARG A 47 -8.80 0.74 3.88
CA ARG A 47 -9.71 1.25 4.92
C ARG A 47 -9.16 1.15 6.33
N LYS A 48 -8.39 0.11 6.68
CA LYS A 48 -7.75 -0.01 8.00
C LYS A 48 -6.62 1.00 8.18
N ASN A 49 -5.88 1.29 7.11
CA ASN A 49 -4.84 2.32 7.11
C ASN A 49 -5.43 3.74 6.97
N TRP A 50 -6.72 3.85 6.68
CA TRP A 50 -7.44 5.11 6.68
C TRP A 50 -7.69 5.56 8.12
N SER A 51 -6.82 6.46 8.60
CA SER A 51 -7.05 7.18 9.85
C SER A 51 -7.75 8.51 9.55
N PRO A 52 -8.93 8.78 10.14
CA PRO A 52 -9.61 10.08 10.02
C PRO A 52 -8.71 11.23 10.48
N ILE A 53 -7.87 10.95 11.49
CA ILE A 53 -6.96 11.91 12.12
C ILE A 53 -5.89 12.39 11.13
N VAL A 54 -5.33 11.49 10.32
CA VAL A 54 -4.32 11.84 9.31
C VAL A 54 -4.92 12.70 8.19
N HIS A 55 -6.23 12.58 7.96
CA HIS A 55 -6.96 13.30 6.91
C HIS A 55 -7.69 14.55 7.43
N GLY A 56 -7.42 14.97 8.68
CA GLY A 56 -8.01 16.17 9.26
C GLY A 56 -9.51 16.06 9.56
N LEU A 57 -10.06 14.85 9.56
CA LEU A 57 -11.45 14.58 9.93
C LEU A 57 -11.49 14.31 11.44
N TYR A 58 -11.62 15.37 12.22
CA TYR A 58 -11.83 15.27 13.67
C TYR A 58 -13.30 14.96 13.95
N ALA A 59 -13.55 14.01 14.86
CA ALA A 59 -14.88 13.84 15.44
C ALA A 59 -15.25 15.16 16.14
N ARG A 60 -16.39 15.74 15.74
CA ARG A 60 -16.90 17.00 16.27
C ARG A 60 -17.47 16.84 17.66
#